data_AF-A0A5R8ZD99-F1
#
_entry.id   AF-A0A5R8ZD99-F1
#
_cell.length_a   1.000
_cell.length_b   1.000
_cell.length_c   1.000
_cell.angle_alpha   90.00
_cell.angle_beta   90.00
_cell.angle_gamma   90.00
#
_symmetry.space_group_name_H-M   'P 1'
#
loop_
_entity.id
_entity.type
_entity.pdbx_description
1 polymer ?
#
loop_
_entity_poly.entity_id
_entity_poly.type
_entity_poly.pdbx_seq_one_letter_code
_entity_poly.pdbx_strand_id
1 'polypeptide(L)'
;MMGHSHALSGAAVWLAVAPALVALPGAVGHAELATLTGPILTPPELVAGAVVCAGAAMLPDLDHPSATIAQTFGPATYLLSKGVNFVSGGHRHATHSLLFSVVTGVGAHLLGDRYAVGRDILVVLMIGLALRAVGLGVPGKTLTSAVVNVGMTAALFLTFMTLGVTYSWLGIAIGVGCLVHVIGDCLTERGCPVLWPIKGRWLLPFDIGIKTGRAFEKQFLGPALSIVVIALLCLRLMPA
;
A
#
# COMPACT_ATOMS: atom_id res chain seq x y z
N MET A 1 0.14 -4.86 15.72
CA MET A 1 -0.49 -4.39 14.47
C MET A 1 0.37 -3.26 13.97
N MET A 2 1.21 -3.57 13.00
CA MET A 2 2.10 -2.63 12.32
C MET A 2 1.43 -1.93 11.14
N GLY A 3 0.14 -2.19 10.89
CA GLY A 3 -0.53 -1.69 9.69
C GLY A 3 -0.50 -0.18 9.53
N HIS A 4 -0.52 0.57 10.64
CA HIS A 4 -0.39 2.02 10.58
C HIS A 4 0.97 2.47 10.03
N SER A 5 2.07 1.90 10.54
CA SER A 5 3.43 2.22 10.08
C SER A 5 3.69 1.68 8.67
N HIS A 6 3.14 0.53 8.28
CA HIS A 6 3.25 0.04 6.90
C HIS A 6 2.53 0.95 5.91
N ALA A 7 1.30 1.37 6.20
CA ALA A 7 0.57 2.29 5.34
C ALA A 7 1.29 3.65 5.22
N LEU A 8 1.75 4.23 6.34
CA LEU A 8 2.48 5.50 6.32
C LEU A 8 3.83 5.40 5.60
N SER A 9 4.56 4.28 5.76
CA SER A 9 5.81 4.05 5.02
C SER A 9 5.54 3.86 3.52
N GLY A 10 4.46 3.19 3.13
CA GLY A 10 4.03 3.10 1.72
C GLY A 10 3.78 4.48 1.10
N ALA A 11 3.01 5.33 1.78
CA ALA A 11 2.79 6.72 1.34
C ALA A 11 4.11 7.51 1.26
N ALA A 12 4.94 7.45 2.28
CA ALA A 12 6.22 8.17 2.33
C ALA A 12 7.15 7.75 1.19
N VAL A 13 7.28 6.43 0.96
CA VAL A 13 8.12 5.90 -0.11
C VAL A 13 7.60 6.36 -1.47
N TRP A 14 6.30 6.28 -1.73
CA TRP A 14 5.72 6.76 -2.98
C TRP A 14 6.09 8.23 -3.28
N LEU A 15 5.85 9.11 -2.30
CA LEU A 15 6.15 10.54 -2.44
C LEU A 15 7.65 10.83 -2.60
N ALA A 16 8.50 10.01 -1.99
CA ALA A 16 9.94 10.11 -2.10
C ALA A 16 10.44 9.69 -3.48
N VAL A 17 9.96 8.54 -4.00
CA VAL A 17 10.45 7.95 -5.26
C VAL A 17 9.77 8.49 -6.52
N ALA A 18 8.61 9.15 -6.39
CA ALA A 18 7.84 9.66 -7.53
C ALA A 18 8.68 10.45 -8.57
N PRO A 19 9.55 11.41 -8.21
CA PRO A 19 10.39 12.09 -9.21
C PRO A 19 11.36 11.16 -9.93
N ALA A 20 11.95 10.20 -9.21
CA ALA A 20 12.85 9.21 -9.79
C ALA A 20 12.10 8.29 -10.76
N LEU A 21 10.86 7.90 -10.45
CA LEU A 21 10.01 7.11 -11.35
C LEU A 21 9.68 7.85 -12.65
N VAL A 22 9.45 9.17 -12.58
CA VAL A 22 9.20 9.99 -13.79
C VAL A 22 10.48 10.18 -14.61
N ALA A 23 11.65 10.28 -13.98
CA ALA A 23 12.93 10.39 -14.67
C ALA A 23 13.44 9.06 -15.25
N LEU A 24 12.99 7.92 -14.71
CA LEU A 24 13.48 6.58 -15.04
C LEU A 24 13.44 6.26 -16.55
N PRO A 25 12.34 6.48 -17.31
CA PRO A 25 12.27 6.17 -18.74
C PRO A 25 13.43 6.78 -19.54
N GLY A 26 13.81 8.02 -19.25
CA GLY A 26 14.94 8.70 -19.89
C GLY A 26 16.30 8.15 -19.44
N ALA A 27 16.43 7.80 -18.15
CA ALA A 27 17.67 7.27 -17.59
C ALA A 27 18.02 5.87 -18.12
N VAL A 28 17.01 5.03 -18.41
CA VAL A 28 17.22 3.65 -18.91
C VAL A 28 17.05 3.51 -20.43
N GLY A 29 16.74 4.60 -21.15
CA GLY A 29 16.57 4.57 -22.60
C GLY A 29 15.27 3.89 -23.09
N HIS A 30 14.27 3.77 -22.22
CA HIS A 30 12.98 3.13 -22.50
C HIS A 30 11.85 4.16 -22.42
N ALA A 31 11.73 4.99 -23.45
CA ALA A 31 10.79 6.11 -23.50
C ALA A 31 9.32 5.67 -23.40
N GLU A 32 9.01 4.45 -23.83
CA GLU A 32 7.69 3.83 -23.71
C GLU A 32 7.18 3.78 -22.26
N LEU A 33 8.08 3.67 -21.28
CA LEU A 33 7.73 3.65 -19.85
C LEU A 33 7.19 5.02 -19.36
N ALA A 34 7.43 6.11 -20.10
CA ALA A 34 6.92 7.43 -19.75
C ALA A 34 5.38 7.49 -19.80
N THR A 35 4.73 6.60 -20.54
CA THR A 35 3.26 6.46 -20.54
C THR A 35 2.74 6.02 -19.16
N LEU A 36 3.52 5.23 -18.43
CA LEU A 36 3.18 4.75 -17.09
C LEU A 36 3.50 5.78 -16.00
N THR A 37 4.61 6.52 -16.13
CA THR A 37 5.11 7.36 -15.04
C THR A 37 4.94 8.86 -15.25
N GLY A 38 4.73 9.32 -16.49
CA GLY A 38 4.64 10.74 -16.84
C GLY A 38 3.65 11.56 -16.00
N PRO A 39 2.41 11.09 -15.77
CA PRO A 39 1.41 11.84 -15.00
C PRO A 39 1.70 11.95 -13.50
N ILE A 40 2.59 11.13 -12.92
CA ILE A 40 2.76 10.93 -11.47
C ILE A 40 2.96 12.26 -10.70
N LEU A 41 3.67 13.23 -11.29
CA LEU A 41 4.00 14.48 -10.60
C LEU A 41 2.88 15.52 -10.61
N THR A 42 1.77 15.28 -11.30
CA THR A 42 0.62 16.19 -11.17
C THR A 42 0.03 16.04 -9.75
N PRO A 43 -0.44 17.14 -9.11
CA PRO A 43 -0.98 17.08 -7.75
C PRO A 43 -2.00 15.96 -7.48
N PRO A 44 -3.04 15.75 -8.33
CA PRO A 44 -4.03 14.71 -8.06
C PRO A 44 -3.45 13.29 -8.20
N GLU A 45 -2.56 13.04 -9.16
CA GLU A 45 -1.91 11.74 -9.38
C GLU A 45 -0.95 11.41 -8.23
N LEU A 46 -0.18 12.39 -7.77
CA LEU A 46 0.77 12.21 -6.68
C LEU A 46 0.06 11.83 -5.37
N VAL A 47 -1.03 12.53 -5.05
CA VAL A 47 -1.84 12.24 -3.86
C VAL A 47 -2.56 10.90 -3.99
N ALA A 48 -3.15 10.61 -5.14
CA ALA A 48 -3.78 9.32 -5.40
C ALA A 48 -2.78 8.16 -5.25
N GLY A 49 -1.57 8.32 -5.78
CA GLY A 49 -0.53 7.31 -5.68
C GLY A 49 -0.03 7.09 -4.26
N ALA A 50 0.05 8.14 -3.43
CA ALA A 50 0.38 8.00 -2.03
C ALA A 50 -0.69 7.19 -1.27
N VAL A 51 -1.98 7.44 -1.53
CA VAL A 51 -3.10 6.69 -0.94
C VAL A 51 -3.11 5.25 -1.42
N VAL A 52 -2.93 5.02 -2.72
CA VAL A 52 -2.90 3.67 -3.32
C VAL A 52 -1.73 2.87 -2.76
N CYS A 53 -0.52 3.46 -2.70
CA CYS A 53 0.67 2.81 -2.18
C CYS A 53 0.53 2.48 -0.68
N ALA A 54 -0.10 3.38 0.10
CA ALA A 54 -0.43 3.12 1.51
C ALA A 54 -1.39 1.93 1.67
N GLY A 55 -2.42 1.84 0.82
CA GLY A 55 -3.34 0.70 0.79
C GLY A 55 -2.67 -0.60 0.37
N ALA A 56 -1.79 -0.52 -0.63
CA ALA A 56 -1.04 -1.67 -1.13
C ALA A 56 -0.03 -2.21 -0.11
N ALA A 57 0.55 -1.35 0.72
CA ALA A 57 1.35 -1.78 1.87
C ALA A 57 0.53 -2.60 2.88
N MET A 58 -0.80 -2.63 2.80
CA MET A 58 -1.66 -3.49 3.63
C MET A 58 -2.10 -4.77 2.94
N LEU A 59 -1.82 -4.95 1.64
CA LEU A 59 -2.23 -6.13 0.90
C LEU A 59 -1.61 -7.43 1.44
N PRO A 60 -0.30 -7.47 1.81
CA PRO A 60 0.27 -8.69 2.36
C PRO A 60 -0.46 -9.20 3.61
N ASP A 61 -0.81 -8.29 4.52
CA ASP A 61 -1.54 -8.57 5.77
C ASP A 61 -3.02 -8.94 5.56
N LEU A 62 -3.54 -8.82 4.33
CA LEU A 62 -4.89 -9.27 4.00
C LEU A 62 -5.01 -10.80 4.08
N ASP A 63 -3.90 -11.53 4.18
CA ASP A 63 -3.86 -12.96 4.48
C ASP A 63 -4.18 -13.31 5.94
N HIS A 64 -4.56 -12.36 6.80
CA HIS A 64 -4.84 -12.60 8.22
C HIS A 64 -6.31 -12.29 8.57
N PRO A 65 -7.24 -13.27 8.52
CA PRO A 65 -8.68 -13.03 8.70
C PRO A 65 -9.10 -12.46 10.05
N SER A 66 -8.25 -12.57 11.06
CA SER A 66 -8.46 -11.98 12.39
C SER A 66 -7.90 -10.55 12.51
N ALA A 67 -7.22 -10.02 11.49
CA ALA A 67 -6.76 -8.64 11.46
C ALA A 67 -7.92 -7.65 11.26
N THR A 68 -7.74 -6.43 11.77
CA THR A 68 -8.68 -5.32 11.52
C THR A 68 -8.80 -4.97 10.04
N ILE A 69 -7.74 -5.21 9.27
CA ILE A 69 -7.69 -5.03 7.82
C ILE A 69 -8.66 -5.97 7.09
N ALA A 70 -8.85 -7.20 7.58
CA ALA A 70 -9.84 -8.12 7.04
C ALA A 70 -11.28 -7.61 7.20
N GLN A 71 -11.51 -6.62 8.08
CA GLN A 71 -12.83 -6.03 8.33
C GLN A 71 -13.06 -4.71 7.59
N THR A 72 -12.20 -4.32 6.64
CA THR A 72 -12.26 -3.03 5.92
C THR A 72 -13.65 -2.73 5.34
N PHE A 73 -14.23 -3.67 4.60
CA PHE A 73 -15.61 -3.61 4.09
C PHE A 73 -16.51 -4.71 4.68
N GLY A 74 -16.24 -5.10 5.93
CA GLY A 74 -16.99 -6.14 6.62
C GLY A 74 -16.89 -7.51 5.91
N PRO A 75 -18.00 -8.20 5.60
CA PRO A 75 -17.97 -9.56 5.06
C PRO A 75 -17.18 -9.71 3.76
N ALA A 76 -17.23 -8.72 2.87
CA ALA A 76 -16.55 -8.79 1.57
C ALA A 76 -15.03 -8.93 1.75
N THR A 77 -14.42 -8.04 2.53
CA THR A 77 -12.98 -8.10 2.79
C THR A 77 -12.61 -9.29 3.67
N TYR A 78 -13.51 -9.73 4.55
CA TYR A 78 -13.27 -10.91 5.39
C TYR A 78 -13.21 -12.20 4.58
N LEU A 79 -14.13 -12.37 3.64
CA LEU A 79 -14.13 -13.51 2.71
C LEU A 79 -12.92 -13.48 1.79
N LEU A 80 -12.59 -12.29 1.24
CA LEU A 80 -11.36 -12.10 0.49
C LEU A 80 -10.13 -12.52 1.31
N SER A 81 -10.05 -12.06 2.57
CA SER A 81 -8.95 -12.41 3.46
C SER A 81 -8.83 -13.91 3.72
N LYS A 82 -9.94 -14.62 3.90
CA LYS A 82 -9.94 -16.09 4.00
C LYS A 82 -9.43 -16.75 2.73
N GLY A 83 -9.84 -16.26 1.57
CA GLY A 83 -9.37 -16.76 0.27
C GLY A 83 -7.87 -16.55 0.09
N VAL A 84 -7.38 -15.33 0.36
CA VAL A 84 -5.95 -15.02 0.31
C VAL A 84 -5.17 -15.89 1.28
N ASN A 85 -5.60 -16.00 2.55
CA ASN A 85 -4.97 -16.86 3.55
C ASN A 85 -4.84 -18.31 3.10
N PHE A 86 -5.90 -18.87 2.50
CA PHE A 86 -5.89 -20.23 2.00
C PHE A 86 -4.91 -20.41 0.83
N VAL A 87 -4.97 -19.51 -0.17
CA VAL A 87 -4.12 -19.58 -1.37
C VAL A 87 -2.65 -19.30 -1.05
N SER A 88 -2.37 -18.41 -0.09
CA SER A 88 -1.01 -18.04 0.30
C SER A 88 -0.31 -19.07 1.19
N GLY A 89 -1.03 -20.07 1.68
CA GLY A 89 -0.54 -21.04 2.65
C GLY A 89 -0.51 -20.53 4.09
N GLY A 90 -1.31 -19.50 4.40
CA GLY A 90 -1.42 -18.88 5.72
C GLY A 90 -0.79 -17.49 5.80
N HIS A 91 -0.80 -16.93 7.02
CA HIS A 91 -0.19 -15.62 7.29
C HIS A 91 1.34 -15.70 7.20
N ARG A 92 2.00 -14.68 6.63
CA ARG A 92 3.47 -14.60 6.47
C ARG A 92 4.07 -15.74 5.66
N HIS A 93 3.44 -16.03 4.52
CA HIS A 93 3.92 -16.96 3.49
C HIS A 93 3.98 -16.24 2.14
N ALA A 94 3.22 -16.67 1.12
CA ALA A 94 3.34 -16.17 -0.25
C ALA A 94 3.17 -14.65 -0.35
N THR A 95 2.17 -14.09 0.35
CA THR A 95 1.87 -12.65 0.42
C THR A 95 3.02 -11.77 0.91
N HIS A 96 3.94 -12.34 1.69
CA HIS A 96 5.05 -11.65 2.32
C HIS A 96 6.38 -11.94 1.58
N SER A 97 6.30 -12.02 0.25
CA SER A 97 7.43 -12.35 -0.61
C SER A 97 7.63 -11.28 -1.68
N LEU A 98 8.86 -11.21 -2.20
CA LEU A 98 9.18 -10.37 -3.36
C LEU A 98 8.35 -10.79 -4.59
N LEU A 99 8.15 -12.10 -4.76
CA LEU A 99 7.35 -12.66 -5.84
C LEU A 99 5.92 -12.10 -5.80
N PHE A 100 5.30 -12.05 -4.61
CA PHE A 100 3.97 -11.47 -4.47
C PHE A 100 3.94 -10.01 -4.87
N SER A 101 4.89 -9.19 -4.41
CA SER A 101 4.96 -7.78 -4.79
C SER A 101 5.04 -7.57 -6.31
N VAL A 102 5.86 -8.37 -7.00
CA VAL A 102 6.00 -8.31 -8.47
C VAL A 102 4.70 -8.77 -9.14
N VAL A 103 4.16 -9.92 -8.73
CA VAL A 103 2.95 -10.51 -9.33
C VAL A 103 1.73 -9.61 -9.13
N THR A 104 1.55 -9.04 -7.95
CA THR A 104 0.42 -8.11 -7.70
C THR A 104 0.59 -6.80 -8.45
N GLY A 105 1.81 -6.28 -8.56
CA GLY A 105 2.07 -5.06 -9.32
C GLY A 105 1.81 -5.24 -10.82
N VAL A 106 2.37 -6.28 -11.41
CA VAL A 106 2.16 -6.62 -12.83
C VAL A 106 0.69 -6.98 -13.08
N GLY A 107 0.10 -7.82 -12.24
CA GLY A 107 -1.31 -8.22 -12.35
C GLY A 107 -2.26 -7.02 -12.25
N ALA A 108 -1.99 -6.08 -11.35
CA ALA A 108 -2.78 -4.86 -11.22
C ALA A 108 -2.64 -3.94 -12.44
N HIS A 109 -1.45 -3.82 -13.02
CA HIS A 109 -1.25 -3.08 -14.27
C HIS A 109 -2.05 -3.69 -15.41
N LEU A 110 -1.92 -5.00 -15.63
CA LEU A 110 -2.63 -5.70 -16.71
C LEU A 110 -4.16 -5.65 -16.53
N LEU A 111 -4.65 -5.84 -15.31
CA LEU A 111 -6.07 -5.77 -14.99
C LEU A 111 -6.61 -4.36 -15.20
N GLY A 112 -5.88 -3.34 -14.72
CA GLY A 112 -6.30 -1.95 -14.78
C GLY A 112 -6.26 -1.34 -16.17
N ASP A 113 -5.29 -1.74 -16.99
CA ASP A 113 -5.17 -1.34 -18.39
C ASP A 113 -6.29 -1.97 -19.24
N ARG A 114 -6.60 -3.25 -18.99
CA ARG A 114 -7.55 -3.99 -19.82
C ARG A 114 -9.01 -3.75 -19.45
N TYR A 115 -9.30 -3.52 -18.17
CA TYR A 115 -10.66 -3.47 -17.65
C TYR A 115 -10.83 -2.29 -16.69
N ALA A 116 -11.56 -1.25 -17.12
CA ALA A 116 -11.85 -0.07 -16.30
C ALA A 116 -12.50 -0.45 -14.95
N VAL A 117 -13.46 -1.38 -14.96
CA VAL A 117 -14.08 -1.89 -13.73
C VAL A 117 -13.05 -2.58 -12.81
N GLY A 118 -12.10 -3.31 -13.39
CA GLY A 118 -11.02 -3.95 -12.64
C GLY A 118 -10.11 -2.94 -11.96
N ARG A 119 -9.70 -1.88 -12.68
CA ARG A 119 -8.98 -0.73 -12.14
C ARG A 119 -9.74 -0.11 -10.96
N ASP A 120 -11.02 0.18 -11.15
CA ASP A 120 -11.83 0.89 -10.16
C ASP A 120 -12.02 0.05 -8.88
N ILE A 121 -12.22 -1.28 -9.01
CA ILE A 121 -12.25 -2.22 -7.88
C ILE A 121 -10.93 -2.19 -7.11
N LEU A 122 -9.79 -2.21 -7.80
CA LEU A 122 -8.47 -2.14 -7.17
C LEU A 122 -8.28 -0.82 -6.43
N VAL A 123 -8.61 0.31 -7.06
CA VAL A 123 -8.48 1.64 -6.45
C VAL A 123 -9.36 1.75 -5.21
N VAL A 124 -10.63 1.34 -5.28
CA VAL A 124 -11.56 1.31 -4.14
C VAL A 124 -11.01 0.44 -3.00
N LEU A 125 -10.48 -0.74 -3.32
CA LEU A 125 -9.84 -1.60 -2.34
C LEU A 125 -8.65 -0.91 -1.67
N MET A 126 -7.75 -0.30 -2.44
CA MET A 126 -6.55 0.35 -1.90
C MET A 126 -6.90 1.54 -1.01
N ILE A 127 -7.84 2.40 -1.45
CA ILE A 127 -8.32 3.53 -0.63
C ILE A 127 -8.90 3.01 0.69
N GLY A 128 -9.76 1.99 0.64
CA GLY A 128 -10.37 1.42 1.84
C GLY A 128 -9.35 0.84 2.81
N LEU A 129 -8.35 0.11 2.31
CA LEU A 129 -7.28 -0.45 3.13
C LEU A 129 -6.41 0.65 3.77
N ALA A 130 -6.09 1.71 3.01
CA ALA A 130 -5.33 2.86 3.50
C ALA A 130 -6.08 3.56 4.66
N LEU A 131 -7.37 3.87 4.46
CA LEU A 131 -8.21 4.52 5.47
C LEU A 131 -8.35 3.66 6.74
N ARG A 132 -8.55 2.34 6.57
CA ARG A 132 -8.61 1.41 7.71
C ARG A 132 -7.27 1.35 8.46
N ALA A 133 -6.14 1.41 7.76
CA ALA A 133 -4.81 1.39 8.38
C ALA A 133 -4.46 2.69 9.13
N VAL A 134 -4.97 3.84 8.68
CA VAL A 134 -4.88 5.11 9.42
C VAL A 134 -5.71 5.07 10.72
N GLY A 135 -6.63 4.11 10.85
CA GLY A 135 -7.43 3.92 12.06
C GLY A 135 -8.73 4.71 12.05
N LEU A 136 -9.22 5.11 10.87
CA LEU A 136 -10.52 5.76 10.73
C LEU A 136 -11.64 4.75 11.04
N GLY A 137 -12.40 5.02 12.09
CA GLY A 137 -13.48 4.15 12.56
C GLY A 137 -13.86 4.45 14.01
N VAL A 138 -14.92 3.79 14.48
CA VAL A 138 -15.40 3.90 15.86
C VAL A 138 -14.90 2.70 16.66
N PRO A 139 -14.05 2.89 17.68
CA PRO A 139 -13.55 1.79 18.51
C PRO A 139 -14.68 0.93 19.08
N GLY A 140 -14.56 -0.39 18.97
CA GLY A 140 -15.55 -1.34 19.47
C GLY A 140 -16.82 -1.50 18.61
N LYS A 141 -17.00 -0.70 17.54
CA LYS A 141 -18.15 -0.81 16.62
C LYS A 141 -17.68 -1.15 15.20
N THR A 142 -17.55 -2.45 14.90
CA THR A 142 -17.03 -2.95 13.62
C THR A 142 -17.90 -2.55 12.43
N LEU A 143 -19.23 -2.68 12.54
CA LEU A 143 -20.18 -2.30 11.49
C LEU A 143 -20.13 -0.79 11.21
N THR A 144 -20.21 0.04 12.25
CA THR A 144 -20.10 1.50 12.10
C THR A 144 -18.78 1.89 11.46
N SER A 145 -17.68 1.26 11.87
CA SER A 145 -16.36 1.48 11.29
C SER A 145 -16.26 1.04 9.83
N ALA A 146 -17.01 0.02 9.40
CA ALA A 146 -17.08 -0.40 8.00
C ALA A 146 -17.91 0.60 7.17
N VAL A 147 -19.07 1.06 7.67
CA VAL A 147 -19.92 2.04 6.98
C VAL A 147 -19.20 3.37 6.78
N VAL A 148 -18.52 3.88 7.82
CA VAL A 148 -17.69 5.10 7.71
C VAL A 148 -16.60 4.90 6.67
N ASN A 149 -15.92 3.75 6.67
CA ASN A 149 -14.87 3.46 5.71
C ASN A 149 -15.40 3.40 4.28
N VAL A 150 -16.57 2.79 4.05
CA VAL A 150 -17.25 2.77 2.74
C VAL A 150 -17.56 4.19 2.27
N GLY A 151 -18.16 5.02 3.12
CA GLY A 151 -18.50 6.39 2.77
C GLY A 151 -17.27 7.24 2.41
N MET A 152 -16.21 7.16 3.22
CA MET A 152 -14.95 7.87 2.95
C MET A 152 -14.24 7.35 1.70
N THR A 153 -14.28 6.03 1.47
CA THR A 153 -13.72 5.42 0.25
C THR A 153 -14.46 5.92 -0.99
N ALA A 154 -15.79 5.91 -0.96
CA ALA A 154 -16.61 6.40 -2.07
C ALA A 154 -16.37 7.89 -2.34
N ALA A 155 -16.27 8.70 -1.29
CA ALA A 155 -15.98 10.13 -1.41
C ALA A 155 -14.61 10.38 -2.06
N LEU A 156 -13.54 9.73 -1.57
CA LEU A 156 -12.20 9.87 -2.15
C LEU A 156 -12.13 9.35 -3.59
N PHE A 157 -12.76 8.21 -3.87
CA PHE A 157 -12.82 7.67 -5.22
C PHE A 157 -13.52 8.64 -6.18
N LEU A 158 -14.66 9.21 -5.77
CA LEU A 158 -15.37 10.22 -6.55
C LEU A 158 -14.50 11.48 -6.74
N THR A 159 -13.80 11.94 -5.70
CA THR A 159 -12.86 13.07 -5.81
C THR A 159 -11.78 12.79 -6.85
N PHE A 160 -11.14 11.62 -6.84
CA PHE A 160 -10.14 11.28 -7.83
C PHE A 160 -10.70 11.19 -9.25
N MET A 161 -11.92 10.67 -9.41
CA MET A 161 -12.60 10.72 -10.71
C MET A 161 -12.86 12.16 -11.18
N THR A 162 -13.34 13.04 -10.30
CA THR A 162 -13.58 14.46 -10.66
C THR A 162 -12.30 15.23 -11.00
N LEU A 163 -11.17 14.82 -10.41
CA LEU A 163 -9.85 15.40 -10.68
C LEU A 163 -9.15 14.77 -11.89
N GLY A 164 -9.78 13.79 -12.56
CA GLY A 164 -9.24 13.17 -13.77
C GLY A 164 -8.00 12.31 -13.55
N VAL A 165 -7.87 11.67 -12.37
CA VAL A 165 -6.77 10.74 -12.08
C VAL A 165 -6.81 9.56 -13.07
N THR A 166 -5.71 9.35 -13.78
CA THR A 166 -5.58 8.40 -14.90
C THR A 166 -5.17 7.00 -14.46
N TYR A 167 -4.44 6.89 -13.34
CA TYR A 167 -3.97 5.63 -12.76
C TYR A 167 -3.03 4.79 -13.66
N SER A 168 -2.33 5.39 -14.64
CA SER A 168 -1.39 4.64 -15.49
C SER A 168 -0.26 3.97 -14.69
N TRP A 169 0.05 4.51 -13.50
CA TRP A 169 1.05 4.04 -12.55
C TRP A 169 0.51 3.05 -11.49
N LEU A 170 -0.78 2.67 -11.54
CA LEU A 170 -1.45 1.87 -10.49
C LEU A 170 -0.69 0.59 -10.11
N GLY A 171 -0.22 -0.16 -11.10
CA GLY A 171 0.54 -1.39 -10.86
C GLY A 171 1.88 -1.14 -10.18
N ILE A 172 2.56 -0.04 -10.50
CA ILE A 172 3.81 0.37 -9.85
C ILE A 172 3.54 0.70 -8.39
N ALA A 173 2.51 1.51 -8.10
CA ALA A 173 2.15 1.85 -6.71
C ALA A 173 1.78 0.60 -5.89
N ILE A 174 1.05 -0.35 -6.47
CA ILE A 174 0.70 -1.60 -5.79
C ILE A 174 1.93 -2.45 -5.51
N GLY A 175 2.80 -2.64 -6.51
CA GLY A 175 4.04 -3.41 -6.34
C GLY A 175 4.99 -2.79 -5.32
N VAL A 176 5.17 -1.46 -5.37
CA VAL A 176 5.99 -0.71 -4.42
C VAL A 176 5.40 -0.81 -3.01
N GLY A 177 4.09 -0.64 -2.83
CA GLY A 177 3.45 -0.77 -1.52
C GLY A 177 3.67 -2.15 -0.89
N CYS A 178 3.42 -3.23 -1.64
CA CYS A 178 3.69 -4.59 -1.19
C CYS A 178 5.18 -4.79 -0.83
N LEU A 179 6.09 -4.26 -1.64
CA LEU A 179 7.53 -4.33 -1.37
C LEU A 179 7.92 -3.57 -0.09
N VAL A 180 7.36 -2.38 0.13
CA VAL A 180 7.60 -1.58 1.34
C VAL A 180 7.10 -2.32 2.59
N HIS A 181 5.98 -3.03 2.51
CA HIS A 181 5.53 -3.91 3.59
C HIS A 181 6.58 -4.99 3.89
N VAL A 182 7.04 -5.72 2.86
CA VAL A 182 8.04 -6.79 2.99
C VAL A 182 9.34 -6.25 3.60
N ILE A 183 9.83 -5.10 3.14
CA ILE A 183 11.01 -4.43 3.70
C ILE A 183 10.76 -4.04 5.16
N GLY A 184 9.60 -3.46 5.46
CA GLY A 184 9.20 -3.10 6.81
C GLY A 184 9.23 -4.30 7.76
N ASP A 185 8.71 -5.45 7.33
CA ASP A 185 8.74 -6.68 8.12
C ASP A 185 10.17 -7.23 8.30
N CYS A 186 11.04 -7.07 7.31
CA CYS A 186 12.46 -7.43 7.43
C CYS A 186 13.19 -6.58 8.49
N LEU A 187 12.76 -5.34 8.73
CA LEU A 187 13.34 -4.48 9.77
C LEU A 187 12.93 -4.87 11.19
N THR A 188 12.05 -5.87 11.34
CA THR A 188 11.56 -6.36 12.63
C THR A 188 12.25 -7.65 13.03
N GLU A 189 12.24 -7.98 14.33
CA GLU A 189 12.86 -9.22 14.85
C GLU A 189 12.30 -10.53 14.26
N ARG A 190 11.09 -10.50 13.69
CA ARG A 190 10.48 -11.71 13.11
C ARG A 190 10.96 -12.00 11.69
N GLY A 191 11.52 -10.99 11.01
CA GLY A 191 11.89 -11.05 9.61
C GLY A 191 10.75 -11.42 8.66
N CYS A 192 11.10 -11.56 7.38
CA CYS A 192 10.14 -11.81 6.29
C CYS A 192 10.61 -12.96 5.37
N PRO A 193 9.71 -13.83 4.87
CA PRO A 193 10.08 -14.89 3.92
C PRO A 193 10.19 -14.34 2.48
N VAL A 194 11.14 -13.42 2.27
CA VAL A 194 11.31 -12.64 1.04
C VAL A 194 11.35 -13.52 -0.22
N LEU A 195 12.00 -14.69 -0.13
CA LEU A 195 12.20 -15.61 -1.25
C LEU A 195 11.23 -16.81 -1.23
N TRP A 196 10.12 -16.74 -0.48
CA TRP A 196 9.10 -17.79 -0.52
C TRP A 196 8.79 -18.18 -1.98
N PRO A 197 8.76 -19.49 -2.33
CA PRO A 197 8.69 -20.66 -1.45
C PRO A 197 10.04 -21.21 -0.96
N ILE A 198 11.17 -20.57 -1.30
CA ILE A 198 12.49 -20.96 -0.79
C ILE A 198 12.52 -20.69 0.71
N LYS A 199 12.91 -21.69 1.50
CA LYS A 199 12.96 -21.59 2.96
C LYS A 199 14.00 -20.55 3.39
N GLY A 200 13.58 -19.63 4.27
CA GLY A 200 14.44 -18.61 4.86
C GLY A 200 13.63 -17.40 5.32
N ARG A 201 14.10 -16.74 6.38
CA ARG A 201 13.57 -15.43 6.81
C ARG A 201 14.72 -14.45 6.81
N TRP A 202 14.47 -13.25 6.32
CA TRP A 202 15.47 -12.21 6.16
C TRP A 202 15.20 -11.10 7.18
N LEU A 203 16.27 -10.64 7.83
CA LEU A 203 16.27 -9.54 8.77
C LEU A 203 17.25 -8.45 8.31
N LEU A 204 16.84 -7.19 8.48
CA LEU A 204 17.61 -6.01 8.12
C LEU A 204 17.79 -5.08 9.35
N PRO A 205 18.95 -4.42 9.51
CA PRO A 205 20.22 -4.67 8.81
C PRO A 205 21.00 -5.82 9.50
N PHE A 206 21.33 -6.87 8.74
CA PHE A 206 22.22 -7.97 9.15
C PHE A 206 21.78 -8.74 10.41
N ASP A 207 20.59 -9.33 10.40
CA ASP A 207 20.06 -10.13 11.52
C ASP A 207 19.85 -9.36 12.84
N ILE A 208 19.98 -8.03 12.82
CA ILE A 208 19.66 -7.14 13.93
C ILE A 208 18.29 -6.52 13.63
N GLY A 209 17.22 -7.26 13.92
CA GLY A 209 15.86 -6.74 13.82
C GLY A 209 15.55 -5.73 14.93
N ILE A 210 14.76 -4.71 14.63
CA ILE A 210 14.33 -3.72 15.61
C ILE A 210 13.24 -4.31 16.51
N LYS A 211 13.42 -4.20 17.83
CA LYS A 211 12.35 -4.45 18.81
C LYS A 211 11.27 -3.40 18.69
N THR A 212 10.23 -3.72 17.94
CA THR A 212 9.07 -2.87 17.79
C THR A 212 8.01 -3.24 18.82
N GLY A 213 7.87 -2.40 19.83
CA GLY A 213 6.77 -2.47 20.78
C GLY A 213 5.59 -1.60 20.32
N ARG A 214 4.38 -1.97 20.72
CA ARG A 214 3.15 -1.20 20.45
C ARG A 214 3.26 0.27 20.88
N ALA A 215 4.00 0.56 21.95
CA ALA A 215 4.23 1.92 22.43
C ALA A 215 5.16 2.71 21.50
N PHE A 216 6.32 2.15 21.13
CA PHE A 216 7.26 2.78 20.20
C PHE A 216 6.61 3.08 18.84
N GLU A 217 5.85 2.13 18.30
CA GLU A 217 5.13 2.33 17.03
C GLU A 217 4.15 3.49 17.10
N LYS A 218 3.35 3.57 18.17
CA LYS A 218 2.31 4.60 18.32
C LYS A 218 2.85 5.97 18.70
N GLN A 219 3.88 6.01 19.55
CA GLN A 219 4.36 7.25 20.15
C GLN A 219 5.49 7.88 19.34
N PHE A 220 6.24 7.10 18.57
CA PHE A 220 7.41 7.59 17.83
C PHE A 220 7.31 7.32 16.34
N LEU A 221 7.25 6.06 15.92
CA LEU A 221 7.34 5.71 14.50
C LEU A 221 6.18 6.27 13.66
N GLY A 222 4.93 6.12 14.14
CA GLY A 222 3.73 6.64 13.47
C GLY A 222 3.76 8.17 13.32
N PRO A 223 3.98 8.94 14.39
CA PRO A 223 4.15 10.39 14.30
C PRO A 223 5.30 10.82 13.39
N ALA A 224 6.47 10.18 13.49
CA ALA A 224 7.62 10.50 12.64
C ALA A 224 7.31 10.27 11.16
N LEU A 225 6.72 9.12 10.80
CA LEU A 225 6.31 8.84 9.42
C LEU A 225 5.21 9.80 8.94
N SER A 226 4.28 10.19 9.81
CA SER A 226 3.27 11.21 9.47
C SER A 226 3.91 12.56 9.14
N ILE A 227 4.90 12.99 9.92
CA ILE A 227 5.67 14.22 9.64
C ILE A 227 6.39 14.09 8.30
N VAL A 228 7.02 12.95 8.01
CA VAL A 228 7.70 12.71 6.72
C VAL A 228 6.71 12.80 5.56
N VAL A 229 5.53 12.15 5.66
CA VAL A 229 4.49 12.23 4.62
C VAL A 229 4.04 13.67 4.40
N ILE A 230 3.77 14.43 5.46
CA ILE A 230 3.37 15.84 5.37
C ILE A 230 4.48 16.68 4.74
N ALA A 231 5.72 16.53 5.20
CA ALA A 231 6.86 17.27 4.66
C ALA A 231 7.08 16.98 3.17
N LEU A 232 6.96 15.72 2.76
CA LEU A 232 7.04 15.32 1.36
C LEU A 232 5.87 15.86 0.54
N LEU A 233 4.63 15.86 1.06
CA LEU A 233 3.49 16.48 0.38
C LEU A 233 3.72 17.99 0.20
N CYS A 234 4.14 18.70 1.24
CA CYS A 234 4.47 20.12 1.14
C CYS A 234 5.56 20.35 0.10
N LEU A 235 6.66 19.60 0.17
CA LEU A 235 7.78 19.72 -0.77
C LEU A 235 7.35 19.49 -2.24
N ARG A 236 6.39 18.59 -2.47
CA ARG A 236 5.98 18.19 -3.82
C ARG A 236 4.83 19.00 -4.40
N LEU A 237 3.99 19.59 -3.55
CA LEU A 237 2.80 20.33 -3.96
C LEU A 237 2.98 21.85 -3.91
N MET A 238 4.00 22.34 -3.22
CA MET A 238 4.31 23.77 -3.24
C MET A 238 4.81 24.19 -4.63
N PRO A 239 4.27 25.28 -5.21
CA PRO A 239 4.83 25.84 -6.43
C PRO A 239 6.28 26.28 -6.17
N ALA A 240 7.14 26.01 -7.15
CA ALA A 240 8.55 26.40 -7.13
C ALA A 240 8.74 27.92 -7.24
#